data_AF-A0A7R9YJB3-F1
#
_entry.id   AF-A0A7R9YJB3-F1
#
_cell.length_a   1.000
_cell.length_b   1.000
_cell.length_c   1.000
_cell.angle_alpha   90.00
_cell.angle_beta   90.00
_cell.angle_gamma   90.00
#
_symmetry.space_group_name_H-M   'P 1'
#
loop_
_entity.id
_entity.type
_entity.pdbx_description
1 polymer ?
#
loop_
_entity_poly.entity_id
_entity_poly.type
_entity_poly.pdbx_seq_one_letter_code
_entity_poly.pdbx_strand_id
1 'polypeptide(L)'
;AVRELTHLIGEDRKLYMTVCSFLRTLFVNTGHALFCTLRATVLMAAHDRQPSCSSAHVQRWDPCHRCCWGLDAAIRDGHASTRGVREIAAFLPPLGARAPRTPA
;
A
#
# COMPACT_ATOMS: atom_id res chain seq x y z
N ALA A 1 -11.65 3.82 14.21
CA ALA A 1 -10.71 2.74 13.80
C ALA A 1 -9.61 3.23 12.83
N VAL A 2 -9.70 3.06 11.50
CA VAL A 2 -8.56 3.38 10.59
C VAL A 2 -8.15 4.85 10.65
N ARG A 3 -9.11 5.78 10.59
CA ARG A 3 -8.83 7.22 10.71
C ARG A 3 -8.16 7.60 12.02
N GLU A 4 -8.49 6.94 13.11
CA GLU A 4 -7.87 7.16 14.42
C GLU A 4 -6.44 6.61 14.46
N LEU A 5 -6.23 5.41 13.90
CA LEU A 5 -4.89 4.86 13.72
C LEU A 5 -4.01 5.80 12.90
N THR A 6 -4.51 6.31 11.78
CA THR A 6 -3.78 7.30 10.98
C THR A 6 -3.57 8.62 11.74
N HIS A 7 -4.50 9.02 12.60
CA HIS A 7 -4.32 10.17 13.50
C HIS A 7 -3.19 9.96 14.51
N LEU A 8 -3.10 8.77 15.09
CA LEU A 8 -2.05 8.38 16.03
C LEU A 8 -0.67 8.29 15.34
N ILE A 9 -0.63 7.86 14.08
CA ILE A 9 0.60 7.84 13.27
C ILE A 9 1.08 9.26 12.96
N GLY A 10 0.15 10.19 12.68
CA GLY A 10 0.48 11.58 12.36
C GLY A 10 1.32 11.69 11.08
N GLU A 11 2.29 12.60 11.10
CA GLU A 11 3.24 12.82 10.00
C GLU A 11 4.57 12.05 10.19
N ASP A 12 4.67 11.22 11.23
CA ASP A 12 5.90 10.47 11.50
C ASP A 12 6.05 9.29 10.51
N ARG A 13 6.95 9.49 9.55
CA ARG A 13 7.30 8.48 8.54
C ARG A 13 7.79 7.17 9.17
N LYS A 14 8.59 7.24 10.23
CA LYS A 14 9.15 6.03 10.88
C LYS A 14 8.04 5.24 11.55
N LEU A 15 7.08 5.91 12.18
CA LEU A 15 5.93 5.27 12.78
C LEU A 15 5.04 4.60 11.72
N TYR A 16 4.74 5.31 10.62
CA TYR A 16 4.02 4.73 9.49
C TYR A 16 4.69 3.46 8.95
N MET A 17 6.02 3.51 8.71
CA MET A 17 6.77 2.37 8.20
C MET A 17 6.79 1.20 9.20
N THR A 18 6.83 1.49 10.50
CA THR A 18 6.76 0.47 11.55
C THR A 18 5.41 -0.23 11.52
N VAL A 19 4.31 0.51 11.41
CA VAL A 19 2.97 -0.06 11.27
C VAL A 19 2.85 -0.90 10.00
N CYS A 20 3.37 -0.42 8.87
CA CYS A 20 3.37 -1.20 7.61
C CYS A 20 4.16 -2.51 7.73
N SER A 21 5.33 -2.48 8.37
CA SER A 21 6.13 -3.68 8.64
C SER A 21 5.40 -4.64 9.57
N PHE A 22 4.75 -4.13 10.61
CA PHE A 22 3.95 -4.95 11.52
C PHE A 22 2.79 -5.65 10.79
N LEU A 23 2.03 -4.92 9.97
CA LEU A 23 0.96 -5.49 9.14
C LEU A 23 1.48 -6.55 8.16
N ARG A 24 2.66 -6.33 7.56
CA ARG A 24 3.32 -7.32 6.70
C ARG A 24 3.65 -8.59 7.48
N THR A 25 4.22 -8.47 8.67
CA THR A 25 4.54 -9.62 9.53
C THR A 25 3.28 -10.40 9.89
N LEU A 26 2.19 -9.71 10.26
CA LEU A 26 0.90 -10.36 10.55
C LEU A 26 0.36 -11.11 9.33
N PHE A 27 0.42 -10.52 8.13
CA PHE A 27 0.02 -11.21 6.90
C PHE A 27 0.88 -12.45 6.62
N VAL A 28 2.21 -12.33 6.70
CA VAL A 28 3.12 -13.46 6.45
C VAL A 28 2.86 -14.63 7.40
N ASN A 29 2.57 -14.33 8.68
CA ASN A 29 2.36 -15.36 9.69
C ASN A 29 0.97 -16.00 9.65
N THR A 30 -0.06 -15.24 9.25
CA THR A 30 -1.46 -15.70 9.32
C THR A 30 -2.08 -16.04 7.97
N GLY A 31 -1.53 -15.50 6.88
CA GLY A 31 -2.12 -15.54 5.54
C GLY A 31 -3.40 -14.69 5.38
N HIS A 32 -3.82 -13.94 6.40
CA HIS A 32 -5.11 -13.27 6.39
C HIS A 32 -5.10 -11.99 5.54
N ALA A 33 -5.83 -11.98 4.43
CA ALA A 33 -5.85 -10.86 3.47
C ALA A 33 -6.30 -9.51 4.06
N LEU A 34 -7.09 -9.53 5.15
CA LEU A 34 -7.49 -8.32 5.90
C LEU A 34 -6.30 -7.43 6.28
N PHE A 35 -5.11 -7.98 6.57
CA PHE A 35 -3.94 -7.15 6.88
C PHE A 35 -3.44 -6.36 5.66
N CYS A 36 -3.57 -6.92 4.46
CA CYS A 36 -3.29 -6.21 3.22
C CYS A 36 -4.33 -5.11 2.96
N THR A 37 -5.62 -5.40 3.18
CA THR A 37 -6.70 -4.40 3.10
C THR A 37 -6.45 -3.26 4.09
N LEU A 38 -6.13 -3.59 5.35
CA LEU A 38 -5.85 -2.60 6.38
C LEU A 38 -4.66 -1.71 5.97
N ARG A 39 -3.57 -2.28 5.46
CA ARG A 39 -2.43 -1.51 4.95
C ARG A 39 -2.84 -0.54 3.83
N ALA A 40 -3.62 -1.00 2.86
CA ALA A 40 -4.10 -0.14 1.77
C ALA A 40 -4.99 1.00 2.30
N THR A 41 -5.88 0.72 3.26
CA THR A 41 -6.73 1.75 3.87
C THR A 41 -5.94 2.78 4.68
N VAL A 42 -4.89 2.35 5.41
CA VAL A 42 -3.99 3.26 6.14
C VAL A 42 -3.20 4.14 5.19
N LEU A 43 -2.69 3.57 4.09
CA LEU A 43 -1.96 4.30 3.04
C LEU A 43 -2.82 5.40 2.41
N MET A 44 -4.05 5.06 2.01
CA MET A 44 -4.98 6.04 1.43
C MET A 44 -5.39 7.11 2.44
N ALA A 45 -5.65 6.72 3.70
CA ALA A 45 -5.96 7.68 4.76
C ALA A 45 -4.75 8.59 5.09
N ALA A 46 -3.51 8.10 4.97
CA ALA A 46 -2.31 8.90 5.16
C ALA A 46 -2.09 9.88 4.01
N HIS A 47 -2.34 9.44 2.77
CA HIS A 47 -2.33 10.29 1.58
C HIS A 47 -3.28 11.49 1.73
N ASP A 48 -4.53 11.25 2.11
CA ASP A 48 -5.55 12.29 2.21
C ASP A 48 -5.27 13.35 3.29
N ARG A 49 -4.38 13.04 4.25
CA ARG A 49 -4.03 13.93 5.35
C ARG A 49 -2.82 14.82 5.05
N GLN A 50 -2.01 14.47 4.06
CA GLN A 50 -0.77 15.17 3.79
C GLN A 50 -0.98 16.20 2.68
N PRO A 51 -0.58 17.47 2.87
CA PRO A 51 -0.61 18.42 1.78
C PRO A 51 0.34 17.96 0.67
N SER A 52 -0.13 18.00 -0.59
CA SER A 52 0.60 17.49 -1.77
C SER A 52 1.99 18.12 -1.98
N CYS A 53 2.22 19.32 -1.42
CA CYS A 53 3.50 20.03 -1.46
C CYS A 53 4.52 19.52 -0.42
N SER A 54 4.09 18.73 0.58
CA SER A 54 4.98 18.23 1.63
C SER A 54 6.04 17.26 1.08
N SER A 55 7.29 17.43 1.51
CA SER A 55 8.36 16.47 1.25
C SER A 55 8.10 15.11 1.93
N ALA A 56 7.25 15.10 2.96
CA ALA A 56 6.80 13.91 3.68
C ALA A 56 5.57 13.24 3.03
N HIS A 57 5.12 13.69 1.86
CA HIS A 57 3.96 13.10 1.19
C HIS A 57 4.19 11.64 0.81
N VAL A 58 3.28 10.74 1.22
CA VAL A 58 3.43 9.27 1.13
C VAL A 58 3.67 8.78 -0.28
N GLN A 59 3.11 9.46 -1.28
CA GLN A 59 3.37 9.21 -2.70
C GLN A 59 4.86 9.24 -3.08
N ARG A 60 5.68 10.02 -2.37
CA ARG A 60 7.11 10.22 -2.71
C ARG A 60 8.01 9.11 -2.20
N TRP A 61 7.62 8.40 -1.14
CA TRP A 61 8.50 7.46 -0.44
C TRP A 61 7.89 6.08 -0.18
N ASP A 62 6.56 5.91 -0.21
CA ASP A 62 5.94 4.59 -0.20
C ASP A 62 5.67 4.12 -1.64
N PRO A 63 6.44 3.15 -2.17
CA PRO A 63 6.24 2.64 -3.53
C PRO A 63 4.88 1.96 -3.72
N CYS A 64 4.24 1.46 -2.65
CA CYS A 64 2.92 0.86 -2.74
C CYS A 64 1.82 1.88 -3.05
N HIS A 65 2.04 3.17 -2.78
CA HIS A 65 1.09 4.24 -3.12
C HIS A 65 0.70 4.23 -4.59
N ARG A 66 1.69 4.20 -5.49
CA ARG A 66 1.42 4.28 -6.93
C ARG A 66 0.62 3.08 -7.44
N CYS A 67 0.92 1.89 -6.92
CA CYS A 67 0.17 0.68 -7.25
C CYS A 67 -1.27 0.74 -6.71
N CYS A 68 -1.45 1.08 -5.43
CA CYS A 68 -2.77 1.21 -4.82
C CYS A 68 -3.63 2.28 -5.52
N TRP A 69 -3.05 3.44 -5.81
CA TRP A 69 -3.74 4.53 -6.52
C TRP A 69 -4.15 4.14 -7.94
N GLY A 70 -3.23 3.53 -8.69
CA GLY A 70 -3.51 3.07 -10.05
C GLY A 70 -4.60 1.99 -10.09
N LEU A 71 -4.60 1.08 -9.11
CA LEU A 71 -5.61 0.05 -8.97
C LEU A 71 -6.97 0.62 -8.58
N ASP A 72 -7.02 1.52 -7.59
CA ASP A 72 -8.26 2.17 -7.14
C ASP A 72 -8.93 2.96 -8.29
N ALA A 73 -8.13 3.73 -9.04
CA ALA A 73 -8.61 4.45 -10.22
C ALA A 73 -9.18 3.49 -11.28
N ALA A 74 -8.49 2.40 -11.58
CA ALA A 74 -8.96 1.41 -12.57
C ALA A 74 -10.26 0.70 -12.13
N ILE A 75 -10.41 0.41 -10.83
CA ILE A 75 -11.64 -0.16 -10.28
C ILE A 75 -12.80 0.83 -10.41
N ARG A 76 -12.56 2.09 -10.02
CA ARG A 76 -13.58 3.14 -10.06
C ARG A 76 -14.03 3.46 -11.49
N ASP A 77 -13.09 3.49 -12.43
CA ASP A 77 -13.37 3.81 -13.83
C ASP A 77 -13.92 2.59 -14.60
N GLY A 78 -13.88 1.39 -14.00
CA GLY A 78 -14.33 0.13 -14.62
C GLY A 78 -13.39 -0.39 -15.73
N HIS A 79 -12.31 0.32 -16.02
CA HIS A 79 -11.30 -0.07 -16.99
C HIS A 79 -9.89 0.38 -16.56
N ALA A 80 -8.87 -0.39 -16.92
CA ALA A 80 -7.48 0.02 -16.75
C ALA A 80 -6.90 0.48 -18.09
N SER A 81 -6.34 1.70 -18.14
CA SER A 81 -5.61 2.16 -19.33
C SER A 81 -4.35 1.32 -19.56
N THR A 82 -3.87 1.20 -20.80
CA THR A 82 -2.64 0.46 -21.12
C THR A 82 -1.44 0.92 -20.30
N ARG A 83 -1.38 2.23 -19.99
CA ARG A 83 -0.37 2.81 -19.10
C ARG A 83 -0.57 2.32 -17.65
N GLY A 84 -1.78 2.39 -17.12
CA GLY A 84 -2.10 1.92 -15.78
C GLY A 84 -1.80 0.43 -15.58
N VAL A 85 -2.15 -0.40 -16.57
CA VAL A 85 -1.82 -1.84 -16.56
C VAL A 85 -0.31 -2.05 -16.50
N ARG A 86 0.47 -1.33 -17.30
CA ARG A 86 1.95 -1.42 -17.29
C ARG A 86 2.54 -1.00 -15.94
N GLU A 87 2.02 0.09 -15.38
CA GLU A 87 2.47 0.58 -14.07
C GLU A 87 2.15 -0.41 -12.95
N ILE A 88 0.95 -1.01 -12.94
CA ILE A 88 0.56 -2.04 -11.96
C ILE A 88 1.39 -3.31 -12.15
N ALA A 89 1.58 -3.77 -13.40
CA ALA A 89 2.35 -4.97 -13.71
C ALA A 89 3.80 -4.87 -13.26
N ALA A 90 4.40 -3.67 -13.26
CA ALA A 90 5.76 -3.45 -12.76
C ALA A 90 5.92 -3.76 -11.26
N PHE A 91 4.83 -3.79 -10.48
CA PHE A 91 4.86 -4.18 -9.07
C PHE A 91 4.66 -5.67 -8.83
N LEU A 92 4.22 -6.41 -9.85
CA LEU A 92 3.94 -7.83 -9.76
C LEU A 92 5.16 -8.61 -10.26
N PRO A 93 5.58 -9.67 -9.57
CA PRO A 93 6.57 -10.58 -10.13
C PRO A 93 6.01 -11.19 -11.43
N PRO A 94 6.88 -11.50 -12.41
CA PRO A 94 6.44 -12.12 -13.65
C PRO A 94 5.66 -13.40 -13.37
N LEU A 95 4.50 -13.55 -14.04
CA LEU A 95 3.64 -14.71 -13.91
C LEU A 95 4.44 -15.98 -14.26
N GLY A 96 4.68 -16.83 -13.26
CA GLY A 96 5.54 -18.02 -13.37
C GLY A 96 6.72 -18.05 -12.39
N ALA A 97 7.10 -16.90 -11.82
CA ALA A 97 8.07 -16.81 -10.74
C ALA A 97 7.38 -17.18 -9.41
N ARG A 98 7.25 -18.48 -9.12
CA ARG A 98 6.79 -18.94 -7.82
C ARG A 98 7.84 -18.54 -6.78
N ALA A 99 7.54 -17.57 -5.93
CA ALA A 99 8.42 -17.23 -4.81
C ALA A 99 8.67 -18.50 -3.97
N PRO A 100 9.93 -18.81 -3.60
CA PRO A 100 10.19 -19.93 -2.71
C PRO A 100 9.43 -19.70 -1.42
N ARG A 101 8.55 -20.64 -1.07
CA ARG A 101 7.95 -20.69 0.27
C ARG A 101 9.10 -20.99 1.22
N THR A 102 9.62 -19.99 1.93
CA THR A 102 10.49 -20.23 3.08
C THR A 102 9.66 -20.99 4.12
N PRO A 103 10.07 -22.20 4.53
CA PRO A 103 9.45 -22.88 5.66
C PRO A 103 9.70 -22.05 6.93
N ALA A 104 8.69 -22.05 7.80
CA ALA A 104 8.69 -21.40 9.10
C ALA A 104 9.80 -21.92 10.03
#